data_AF-A0A5C6TN48-F1
#
_entry.id   AF-A0A5C6TN48-F1
#
_cell.length_a   1.000
_cell.length_b   1.000
_cell.length_c   1.000
_cell.angle_alpha   90.00
_cell.angle_beta   90.00
_cell.angle_gamma   90.00
#
_symmetry.space_group_name_H-M   'P 1'
#
loop_
_entity.id
_entity.type
_entity.pdbx_description
1 polymer ?
#
loop_
_entity_poly.entity_id
_entity_poly.type
_entity_poly.pdbx_seq_one_letter_code
_entity_poly.pdbx_strand_id
1 'polypeptide(L)' 'MKVKPKYRDPQSGHTWTGRGLQPRWIKEALASGGTLERLLIK' A
#
# COMPACT_ATOMS: atom_id res chain seq x y z
N MET A 1 -6.18 -8.72 -17.50
CA MET A 1 -5.15 -7.66 -17.40
C MET A 1 -4.51 -7.73 -16.02
N LYS A 2 -3.20 -7.99 -15.93
CA LYS A 2 -2.48 -8.09 -14.64
C LYS A 2 -2.20 -6.66 -14.14
N VAL A 3 -2.99 -6.18 -13.18
CA VAL A 3 -2.78 -4.85 -12.58
C VAL A 3 -1.50 -4.91 -11.75
N LYS A 4 -0.51 -4.09 -12.13
CA LYS A 4 0.72 -3.96 -11.34
C LYS A 4 0.37 -3.40 -9.97
N PRO A 5 0.85 -4.00 -8.87
CA PRO A 5 0.73 -3.39 -7.56
C PRO A 5 1.45 -2.04 -7.56
N LYS A 6 0.80 -1.01 -7.02
CA LYS A 6 1.33 0.34 -6.92
C LYS A 6 1.95 0.58 -5.55
N TYR A 7 1.42 -0.09 -4.53
CA TYR A 7 1.84 0.03 -3.15
C TYR A 7 2.27 -1.35 -2.60
N ARG A 8 3.26 -1.37 -1.72
CA ARG A 8 3.74 -2.52 -0.97
C ARG A 8 3.96 -2.16 0.49
N ASP A 9 3.50 -3.04 1.36
CA ASP A 9 3.75 -2.99 2.78
C ASP A 9 5.18 -3.46 3.09
N PRO A 10 6.02 -2.63 3.73
CA PRO A 10 7.39 -3.02 4.09
C PRO A 10 7.44 -4.03 5.24
N GLN A 11 6.41 -4.12 6.08
CA GLN A 11 6.37 -5.10 7.19
C GLN A 11 5.92 -6.49 6.74
N SER A 12 4.79 -6.58 6.05
CA SER A 12 4.15 -7.86 5.69
C SER A 12 4.44 -8.30 4.25
N GLY A 13 4.96 -7.40 3.41
CA GLY A 13 5.19 -7.65 1.99
C GLY A 13 3.90 -7.66 1.15
N HIS A 14 2.74 -7.38 1.74
CA HIS A 14 1.47 -7.25 1.04
C HIS A 14 1.51 -6.17 -0.02
N THR A 15 0.77 -6.34 -1.10
CA THR A 15 0.74 -5.36 -2.18
C THR A 15 -0.68 -4.90 -2.49
N TRP A 16 -0.82 -3.64 -2.90
CA TRP A 16 -2.09 -3.05 -3.28
C TRP A 16 -1.94 -2.26 -4.57
N THR A 17 -2.88 -2.45 -5.49
CA THR A 17 -2.85 -1.83 -6.83
C THR A 17 -3.32 -0.37 -6.82
N GLY A 18 -3.81 0.14 -5.69
CA GLY A 18 -4.46 1.45 -5.61
C GLY A 18 -5.90 1.45 -6.13
N ARG A 19 -6.44 0.28 -6.48
CA ARG A 19 -7.83 0.10 -6.90
C ARG A 19 -8.56 -0.85 -5.96
N GLY A 20 -9.85 -0.60 -5.74
CA GLY A 20 -10.69 -1.41 -4.86
C GLY A 20 -10.50 -1.08 -3.38
N LEU A 21 -10.85 -2.03 -2.51
CA LEU A 21 -10.84 -1.85 -1.06
C LEU A 21 -9.42 -1.53 -0.57
N GLN A 22 -9.29 -0.41 0.14
CA GLN A 22 -8.03 -0.01 0.74
C GLN A 22 -7.73 -0.92 1.94
N PRO A 23 -6.59 -1.62 1.94
CA PRO A 23 -6.27 -2.58 2.99
C PRO A 23 -5.89 -1.90 4.30
N ARG A 24 -5.99 -2.64 5.40
CA ARG A 24 -5.80 -2.13 6.75
C ARG A 24 -4.39 -1.55 6.99
N TRP A 25 -3.35 -2.20 6.47
CA TRP A 25 -1.97 -1.74 6.58
C TRP A 25 -1.72 -0.37 5.92
N ILE A 26 -2.44 -0.03 4.84
CA ILE A 26 -2.38 1.32 4.25
C ILE A 26 -2.95 2.33 5.24
N LYS A 27 -4.11 2.02 5.85
CA LYS A 27 -4.74 2.89 6.85
C LYS A 27 -3.87 3.03 8.10
N GLU A 28 -3.26 1.94 8.57
CA GLU A 28 -2.36 1.95 9.73
C GLU A 28 -1.08 2.73 9.44
N ALA A 29 -0.50 2.58 8.25
CA ALA A 29 0.65 3.36 7.82
C ALA A 29 0.33 4.87 7.73
N LEU A 30 -0.86 5.24 7.24
CA LEU A 30 -1.33 6.63 7.23
C LEU A 30 -1.62 7.15 8.65
N ALA A 31 -2.21 6.32 9.51
CA ALA A 31 -2.52 6.69 10.90
C ALA A 31 -1.27 6.86 11.78
N SER A 32 -0.20 6.13 11.48
CA SER A 32 1.11 6.24 12.16
C SER A 32 1.91 7.49 11.75
N GLY A 33 1.31 8.39 10.97
CA GLY A 33 1.98 9.58 10.43
C GLY A 33 2.86 9.30 9.20
N GLY A 34 2.78 8.09 8.64
CA GLY A 34 3.40 7.74 7.37
C GLY A 34 2.57 8.23 6.18
N THR A 35 3.18 8.22 4.99
CA THR A 35 2.50 8.56 3.74
C THR A 35 2.38 7.33 2.83
N LEU A 36 1.35 7.32 1.99
CA LEU A 36 1.18 6.35 0.91
C LEU A 36 2.41 6.28 -0.02
N GLU A 37 3.16 7.37 -0.12
CA GLU A 37 4.37 7.47 -0.94
C GLU A 37 5.49 6.53 -0.47
N ARG A 38 5.61 6.32 0.83
CA ARG A 38 6.58 5.39 1.41
C ARG A 38 6.28 3.93 1.07
N LEU A 39 5.02 3.67 0.72
CA LEU A 39 4.54 2.36 0.32
C LEU A 39 4.61 2.20 -1.20
N LEU A 40 4.90 3.25 -1.98
CA LEU A 40 4.99 3.15 -3.43
C LEU A 40 6.10 2.19 -3.86
N ILE A 41 5.75 1.26 -4.75
CA ILE A 41 6.71 0.45 -5.47
C ILE A 41 7.20 1.30 -6.64
N LYS A 42 8.49 1.63 -6.68
CA LYS A 42 9.15 2.25 -7.84
C LYS A 42 9.47 1.21 -8.91
#